data_AF-A0A9D1FV29-F1
#
_entry.id   AF-A0A9D1FV29-F1
#
_cell.length_a   1.000
_cell.length_b   1.000
_cell.length_c   1.000
_cell.angle_alpha   90.00
_cell.angle_beta   90.00
_cell.angle_gamma   90.00
#
_symmetry.space_group_name_H-M   'P 1'
#
loop_
_entity.id
_entity.type
_entity.pdbx_description
1 polymer ?
#
loop_
_entity_poly.entity_id
_entity_poly.type
_entity_poly.pdbx_seq_one_letter_code
_entity_poly.pdbx_strand_id
1 'polypeptide(L)'
;MENNNSLKYTCLFGGGAIRGAAYVGTMRAMEELGINPTTLAGSSVGSVIAGLMAVGYSAEEAYDVFIQFNFEIFRDVQLSLGPKFALSKGELFLEWIRDLIEKN
;
A
#
# COMPACT_ATOMS: atom_id res chain seq x y z
N MET A 1 18.97 -34.73 -4.29
CA MET A 1 18.41 -33.86 -3.25
C MET A 1 18.60 -32.44 -3.76
N GLU A 2 17.57 -31.84 -4.36
CA GLU A 2 17.66 -30.44 -4.79
C GLU A 2 17.75 -29.56 -3.56
N ASN A 3 18.87 -28.82 -3.46
CA ASN A 3 19.07 -27.81 -2.45
C ASN A 3 18.18 -26.62 -2.84
N ASN A 4 16.89 -26.70 -2.52
CA ASN A 4 15.92 -25.66 -2.84
C ASN A 4 16.03 -24.55 -1.79
N ASN A 5 17.18 -23.85 -1.79
CA ASN A 5 17.39 -22.68 -0.96
C ASN A 5 16.63 -21.53 -1.62
N SER A 6 15.31 -21.50 -1.43
CA SER A 6 14.47 -20.45 -1.99
C SER A 6 14.96 -19.09 -1.50
N LEU A 7 15.27 -18.20 -2.43
CA LEU A 7 15.71 -16.86 -2.09
C LEU A 7 14.60 -16.15 -1.32
N LYS A 8 14.93 -15.61 -0.14
CA LYS A 8 13.99 -14.84 0.68
C LYS A 8 14.16 -13.37 0.36
N TYR A 9 13.09 -12.75 -0.14
CA TYR A 9 13.08 -11.33 -0.49
C TYR A 9 12.38 -10.53 0.60
N THR A 10 12.93 -9.36 0.90
CA THR A 10 12.31 -8.35 1.78
C THR A 10 12.04 -7.10 0.96
N CYS A 11 10.79 -6.62 0.96
CA CYS A 11 10.42 -5.38 0.30
C CYS A 11 10.17 -4.28 1.34
N LEU A 12 10.79 -3.12 1.12
CA LEU A 12 10.69 -1.93 1.96
C LEU A 12 10.13 -0.77 1.13
N PHE A 13 8.90 -0.36 1.42
CA PHE A 13 8.20 0.69 0.68
C PHE A 13 8.28 2.03 1.41
N GLY A 14 8.91 3.02 0.78
CA GLY A 14 8.95 4.38 1.30
C GLY A 14 7.59 5.08 1.24
N GLY A 15 7.43 6.15 2.03
CA GLY A 15 6.30 7.07 1.88
C GLY A 15 6.37 7.88 0.59
N GLY A 16 5.24 8.41 0.14
CA GLY A 16 5.21 9.15 -1.13
C GLY A 16 3.85 9.73 -1.54
N ALA A 17 2.85 9.68 -0.65
CA ALA A 17 1.45 9.98 -0.97
C ALA A 17 1.00 9.23 -2.24
N ILE A 18 0.31 9.91 -3.16
CA ILE A 18 -0.20 9.29 -4.41
C ILE A 18 0.89 8.64 -5.28
N ARG A 19 2.16 9.08 -5.19
CA ARG A 19 3.27 8.48 -5.96
C ARG A 19 3.54 7.02 -5.56
N GLY A 20 3.07 6.60 -4.39
CA GLY A 20 3.14 5.20 -3.95
C GLY A 20 2.39 4.23 -4.87
N ALA A 21 1.48 4.71 -5.73
CA ALA A 21 0.83 3.89 -6.76
C ALA A 21 1.85 3.19 -7.69
N ALA A 22 3.05 3.75 -7.87
CA ALA A 22 4.12 3.12 -8.64
C ALA A 22 4.55 1.75 -8.06
N TYR A 23 4.40 1.53 -6.75
CA TYR A 23 4.73 0.25 -6.12
C TYR A 23 3.85 -0.90 -6.62
N VAL A 24 2.63 -0.62 -7.05
CA VAL A 24 1.75 -1.63 -7.66
C VAL A 24 2.40 -2.20 -8.93
N GLY A 25 2.98 -1.34 -9.78
CA GLY A 25 3.73 -1.78 -10.95
C GLY A 25 4.96 -2.62 -10.60
N THR A 26 5.66 -2.26 -9.52
CA THR A 26 6.76 -3.08 -8.98
C THR A 26 6.27 -4.46 -8.54
N MET A 27 5.18 -4.53 -7.79
CA MET A 27 4.62 -5.80 -7.32
C MET A 27 4.17 -6.69 -8.48
N ARG A 28 3.54 -6.10 -9.51
CA ARG A 28 3.16 -6.84 -10.71
C ARG A 28 4.38 -7.45 -11.42
N ALA A 29 5.45 -6.68 -11.58
CA ALA A 29 6.68 -7.20 -12.16
C ALA A 29 7.31 -8.31 -11.31
N MET A 30 7.20 -8.24 -9.98
CA MET A 30 7.67 -9.32 -9.09
C MET A 30 6.83 -10.59 -9.25
N GLU A 31 5.51 -10.47 -9.31
CA GLU A 31 4.59 -11.59 -9.56
C GLU A 31 4.86 -12.27 -10.91
N GLU A 32 5.02 -11.48 -11.99
CA GLU A 32 5.36 -11.97 -13.33
C GLU A 32 6.69 -12.75 -13.37
N LEU A 33 7.64 -12.37 -12.50
CA LEU A 33 8.93 -13.06 -12.35
C LEU A 33 8.88 -14.25 -11.37
N GLY A 34 7.72 -14.53 -10.76
CA GLY A 34 7.57 -15.57 -9.74
C GLY A 34 8.31 -15.25 -8.43
N ILE A 35 8.58 -13.97 -8.17
CA ILE A 35 9.27 -13.51 -6.97
C ILE A 35 8.24 -13.16 -5.89
N ASN A 36 8.20 -13.97 -4.84
CA ASN A 36 7.31 -13.79 -3.70
C ASN A 36 8.09 -13.28 -2.47
N PRO A 37 7.91 -12.01 -2.04
CA PRO A 37 8.53 -11.51 -0.82
C PRO A 37 8.03 -12.26 0.40
N THR A 38 8.94 -12.61 1.31
CA THR A 38 8.58 -13.21 2.60
C THR A 38 8.37 -12.17 3.69
N THR A 39 8.88 -10.96 3.48
CA THR A 39 8.84 -9.87 4.45
C THR A 39 8.48 -8.58 3.72
N LEU A 40 7.49 -7.87 4.27
CA LEU A 40 6.97 -6.62 3.73
C LEU A 40 6.98 -5.57 4.85
N ALA A 41 7.46 -4.36 4.55
CA ALA A 41 7.33 -3.23 5.46
C ALA A 41 7.21 -1.94 4.65
N GLY A 42 6.63 -0.91 5.25
CA GLY A 42 6.60 0.40 4.62
C GLY A 42 6.12 1.51 5.54
N SER A 43 6.16 2.74 5.03
CA SER A 43 5.73 3.96 5.73
C SER A 43 4.66 4.71 4.93
N SER A 44 3.62 5.22 5.61
CA SER A 44 2.52 5.98 4.99
C SER A 44 1.86 5.15 3.87
N VAL A 45 1.81 5.63 2.63
CA VAL A 45 1.32 4.86 1.47
C VAL A 45 2.04 3.53 1.28
N GLY A 46 3.33 3.45 1.65
CA GLY A 46 4.09 2.20 1.60
C GLY A 46 3.60 1.18 2.62
N SER A 47 3.09 1.62 3.79
CA SER A 47 2.47 0.72 4.77
C SER A 47 1.16 0.13 4.24
N VAL A 48 0.39 0.91 3.47
CA VAL A 48 -0.84 0.43 2.82
C VAL A 48 -0.49 -0.66 1.82
N ILE A 49 0.45 -0.43 0.90
CA ILE A 49 0.90 -1.45 -0.07
C ILE A 49 1.40 -2.70 0.66
N ALA A 50 2.29 -2.54 1.65
CA ALA A 50 2.81 -3.66 2.42
C ALA A 50 1.68 -4.47 3.10
N GLY A 51 0.69 -3.78 3.68
CA GLY A 51 -0.46 -4.40 4.32
C GLY A 51 -1.34 -5.18 3.35
N LEU A 52 -1.71 -4.58 2.21
CA LEU A 52 -2.53 -5.23 1.19
C LEU A 52 -1.86 -6.49 0.65
N MET A 53 -0.59 -6.41 0.27
CA MET A 53 0.16 -7.58 -0.21
C MET A 53 0.30 -8.65 0.89
N ALA A 54 0.45 -8.24 2.16
CA ALA A 54 0.57 -9.18 3.28
C ALA A 54 -0.73 -9.94 3.58
N VAL A 55 -1.90 -9.31 3.34
CA VAL A 55 -3.22 -9.97 3.48
C VAL A 55 -3.68 -10.67 2.19
N GLY A 56 -2.80 -10.80 1.20
CA GLY A 56 -3.03 -11.66 0.04
C GLY A 56 -3.61 -10.98 -1.19
N TYR A 57 -3.65 -9.64 -1.24
CA TYR A 57 -3.98 -8.94 -2.48
C TYR A 57 -2.94 -9.26 -3.56
N SER A 58 -3.42 -9.56 -4.77
CA SER A 58 -2.61 -9.54 -5.99
C SER A 58 -2.26 -8.11 -6.40
N ALA A 59 -1.24 -7.95 -7.24
CA ALA A 59 -0.88 -6.65 -7.80
C ALA A 59 -2.03 -6.03 -8.60
N GLU A 60 -2.89 -6.83 -9.24
CA GLU A 60 -4.06 -6.33 -9.98
C GLU A 60 -5.16 -5.82 -9.03
N GLU A 61 -5.45 -6.52 -7.93
CA GLU A 61 -6.41 -6.02 -6.94
C GLU A 61 -5.89 -4.75 -6.25
N ALA A 62 -4.58 -4.69 -5.97
CA ALA A 62 -3.95 -3.47 -5.48
C ALA A 62 -4.02 -2.33 -6.50
N TYR A 63 -3.93 -2.62 -7.81
CA TYR A 63 -4.14 -1.63 -8.86
C TYR A 63 -5.56 -1.05 -8.82
N ASP A 64 -6.58 -1.91 -8.73
CA ASP A 64 -7.97 -1.49 -8.63
C ASP A 64 -8.22 -0.60 -7.43
N VAL A 65 -7.64 -0.93 -6.26
CA VAL A 65 -7.71 -0.07 -5.07
C VAL A 65 -7.13 1.31 -5.36
N PHE A 66 -5.95 1.40 -5.96
CA PHE A 66 -5.26 2.69 -6.14
C PHE A 66 -5.82 3.55 -7.26
N ILE A 67 -6.37 2.96 -8.33
CA ILE A 67 -6.94 3.72 -9.46
C ILE A 67 -8.35 4.24 -9.14
N GLN A 68 -9.13 3.50 -8.34
CA GLN A 68 -10.48 3.89 -7.95
C GLN A 68 -10.48 4.87 -6.76
N PHE A 69 -9.41 4.86 -5.97
CA PHE A 69 -9.36 5.64 -4.74
C PHE A 69 -8.88 7.08 -4.97
N ASN A 70 -9.73 8.04 -4.61
CA ASN A 70 -9.34 9.45 -4.61
C ASN A 70 -8.60 9.82 -3.32
N PHE A 71 -7.26 9.83 -3.36
CA PHE A 71 -6.43 10.20 -2.20
C PHE A 71 -6.63 11.65 -1.71
N GLU A 72 -7.31 12.50 -2.49
CA GLU A 72 -7.72 13.83 -2.03
C GLU A 72 -8.74 13.77 -0.89
N ILE A 73 -9.53 12.71 -0.78
CA ILE A 73 -10.56 12.57 0.28
C ILE A 73 -9.91 12.52 1.66
N PHE A 74 -8.68 12.01 1.78
CA PHE A 74 -7.94 12.03 3.04
C PHE A 74 -7.40 13.42 3.42
N ARG A 75 -7.55 14.43 2.56
CA ARG A 75 -7.23 15.83 2.90
C ARG A 75 -8.39 16.59 3.53
N ASP A 76 -9.54 15.97 3.76
CA ASP A 76 -10.71 16.62 4.36
C ASP A 76 -10.46 16.97 5.84
N VAL A 77 -9.79 18.10 6.09
CA VAL A 77 -10.22 19.28 6.87
C VAL A 77 -9.15 20.37 6.68
N GLN A 78 -9.46 21.39 5.89
CA GLN A 78 -8.61 22.58 5.75
C GLN A 78 -8.98 23.64 6.80
N LEU A 79 -8.70 23.38 8.08
CA LEU A 79 -8.75 24.42 9.12
C LEU A 79 -7.44 25.21 9.06
N SER A 80 -7.39 26.17 8.12
CA SER A 80 -6.23 27.02 7.89
C SER A 80 -6.00 27.97 9.07
N LEU A 81 -5.22 27.53 10.06
CA LEU A 81 -4.61 28.37 11.09
C LEU A 81 -3.08 28.29 10.93
N GLY A 82 -2.50 29.16 10.10
CA GLY A 82 -1.03 29.24 9.92
C GLY A 82 -0.42 28.20 8.97
N PRO A 83 0.92 28.15 8.82
CA PRO A 83 1.57 27.52 7.68
C PRO A 83 1.37 26.00 7.66
N LYS A 84 0.37 25.57 6.89
CA LYS A 84 0.15 24.23 6.31
C LYS A 84 0.12 23.05 7.28
N PHE A 85 -0.83 23.04 8.22
CA PHE A 85 -1.27 21.80 8.88
C PHE A 85 -2.74 21.52 8.54
N ALA A 86 -3.02 20.31 8.05
CA ALA A 86 -4.37 19.77 7.86
C ALA A 86 -4.62 18.71 8.95
N LEU A 87 -5.75 18.79 9.66
CA LEU A 87 -6.13 17.87 10.73
C LEU A 87 -7.25 16.96 10.24
N SER A 88 -6.91 15.78 9.71
CA SER A 88 -7.89 14.71 9.51
C SER A 88 -8.09 13.98 10.83
N LYS A 89 -9.35 13.71 11.20
CA LYS A 89 -9.66 12.83 12.34
C LYS A 89 -9.36 11.35 12.06
N GLY A 90 -9.12 11.00 10.79
CA GLY A 90 -8.64 9.69 10.36
C GLY A 90 -9.71 8.61 10.25
N GLU A 91 -10.99 8.86 10.57
CA GLU A 91 -12.02 7.82 10.50
C GLU A 91 -12.21 7.31 9.06
N LEU A 92 -12.21 8.18 8.06
CA LEU A 92 -12.33 7.77 6.65
C LEU A 92 -11.18 6.86 6.22
N PHE A 93 -9.95 7.14 6.66
CA PHE A 93 -8.80 6.28 6.37
C PHE A 93 -8.92 4.94 7.10
N LEU A 94 -9.37 4.97 8.36
CA LEU A 94 -9.55 3.77 9.17
C LEU A 94 -10.63 2.85 8.59
N GLU A 95 -11.77 3.38 8.19
CA GLU A 95 -12.86 2.62 7.56
C GLU A 95 -12.38 2.05 6.22
N TRP A 96 -11.76 2.88 5.38
CA TRP A 96 -11.25 2.44 4.10
C TRP A 96 -10.23 1.29 4.22
N ILE A 97 -9.24 1.40 5.11
CA ILE A 97 -8.24 0.34 5.25
C ILE A 97 -8.84 -0.91 5.91
N ARG A 98 -9.81 -0.76 6.81
CA ARG A 98 -10.53 -1.89 7.42
C ARG A 98 -11.30 -2.67 6.36
N ASP A 99 -12.08 -1.99 5.53
CA ASP A 99 -12.88 -2.63 4.48
C ASP A 99 -12.00 -3.39 3.49
N LEU A 100 -10.82 -2.86 3.15
CA LEU A 100 -9.86 -3.56 2.30
C LEU A 100 -9.30 -4.80 2.99
N ILE A 101 -8.92 -4.72 4.27
CA ILE A 101 -8.37 -5.86 5.00
C ILE A 101 -9.44 -6.95 5.23
N GLU A 102 -10.69 -6.59 5.51
CA GLU A 102 -11.76 -7.56 5.79
C GLU A 102 -12.32 -8.25 4.53
N LYS A 103 -12.05 -7.70 3.34
CA LYS A 103 -12.51 -8.25 2.06
C LYS A 103 -11.69 -9.46 1.57
N ASN A 104 -10.46 -9.63 2.05
CA ASN A 104 -9.55 -10.73 1.71
C ASN A 104 -9.20 -11.56 2.94
#